data_AF-A0A7K8N3T7-F1
#
_entry.id   AF-A0A7K8N3T7-F1
#
_cell.length_a   1.000
_cell.length_b   1.000
_cell.length_c   1.000
_cell.angle_alpha   90.00
_cell.angle_beta   90.00
_cell.angle_gamma   90.00
#
_symmetry.space_group_name_H-M   'P 1'
#
loop_
_entity.id
_entity.type
_entity.pdbx_description
1 polymer ?
#
loop_
_entity_poly.entity_id
_entity_poly.type
_entity_poly.pdbx_seq_one_letter_code
_entity_poly.pdbx_strand_id
1 'polypeptide(L)'
;SQKIFFQGCPNEEYEVLTEDGYFLTMNRIPHGKGDAGNTAGLRPRSPVLIVHGFSLDGGDWVDNFPSTSLAFILVDAGYDVWLGNNRGNSWSRRHLNLSTDQEEFWDFSFHEMAMYDLPAMVDFLLQKIGQQKLYYIGHAQGNSLGFIAFSAMLQLAEEIRLFFGLAPLHTFHQVRGPILKLAFLPDTLLKAIFGTKQLTLVGRKETPALAKICSNLLIAEVC
;
A
#
# COMPACT_ATOMS: atom_id res chain seq x y z
N SER A 1 -8.74 -5.58 -9.20
CA SER A 1 -8.12 -4.73 -10.23
C SER A 1 -8.31 -5.25 -11.65
N GLN A 2 -8.69 -4.38 -12.61
CA GLN A 2 -8.75 -4.69 -14.04
C GLN A 2 -7.39 -5.16 -14.61
N LYS A 3 -6.27 -4.68 -14.06
CA LYS A 3 -4.90 -5.06 -14.47
C LYS A 3 -4.65 -6.56 -14.25
N ILE A 4 -5.09 -7.10 -13.10
CA ILE A 4 -4.94 -8.51 -12.74
C ILE A 4 -5.76 -9.40 -13.68
N PHE A 5 -7.02 -9.04 -13.89
CA PHE A 5 -7.91 -9.78 -14.78
C PHE A 5 -7.39 -9.80 -16.23
N PHE A 6 -6.85 -8.67 -16.71
CA PHE A 6 -6.28 -8.58 -18.05
C PHE A 6 -5.12 -9.57 -18.29
N GLN A 7 -4.33 -9.88 -17.24
CA GLN A 7 -3.26 -10.88 -17.33
C GLN A 7 -3.77 -12.33 -17.24
N GLY A 8 -5.09 -12.54 -17.10
CA GLY A 8 -5.71 -13.86 -17.00
C GLY A 8 -5.58 -14.51 -15.63
N CYS A 9 -5.27 -13.74 -14.59
CA CYS A 9 -5.24 -14.19 -13.20
C CYS A 9 -6.61 -13.95 -12.52
N PRO A 10 -7.03 -14.82 -11.59
CA PRO A 10 -8.16 -14.54 -10.71
C PRO A 10 -7.89 -13.29 -9.87
N ASN A 11 -8.92 -12.48 -9.66
CA ASN A 11 -8.87 -11.29 -8.82
C ASN A 11 -10.08 -11.30 -7.89
N GLU A 12 -9.82 -11.35 -6.59
CA GLU A 12 -10.82 -11.13 -5.55
C GLU A 12 -10.56 -9.76 -4.91
N GLU A 13 -11.63 -9.04 -4.59
CA GLU A 13 -11.56 -7.75 -3.90
C GLU A 13 -12.33 -7.84 -2.59
N TYR A 14 -11.73 -7.28 -1.53
CA TYR A 14 -12.27 -7.32 -0.18
C TYR A 14 -12.25 -5.92 0.43
N GLU A 15 -13.31 -5.57 1.14
CA GLU A 15 -13.37 -4.37 1.97
C GLU A 15 -13.10 -4.76 3.42
N VAL A 16 -12.13 -4.11 4.05
CA VAL A 16 -11.69 -4.35 5.43
C VAL A 16 -11.97 -3.10 6.25
N LEU A 17 -12.71 -3.27 7.34
CA LEU A 17 -13.03 -2.19 8.27
C LEU A 17 -11.96 -2.13 9.37
N THR A 18 -11.35 -0.97 9.52
CA THR A 18 -10.42 -0.66 10.63
C THR A 18 -11.18 -0.28 11.89
N GLU A 19 -10.52 -0.40 13.04
CA GLU A 19 -11.13 -0.07 14.35
C GLU A 19 -11.62 1.37 14.43
N ASP A 20 -10.90 2.32 13.83
CA ASP A 20 -11.25 3.73 13.81
C ASP A 20 -12.18 4.12 12.65
N GLY A 21 -12.62 3.16 11.84
CA GLY A 21 -13.78 3.30 10.96
C GLY A 21 -13.48 3.55 9.49
N TYR A 22 -12.23 3.48 9.05
CA TYR A 22 -11.85 3.50 7.63
C TYR A 22 -12.11 2.14 6.98
N PHE A 23 -12.60 2.19 5.73
CA PHE A 23 -12.71 1.02 4.86
C PHE A 23 -11.52 0.95 3.90
N LEU A 24 -10.79 -0.15 3.95
CA LEU A 24 -9.62 -0.44 3.14
C LEU A 24 -9.96 -1.46 2.07
N THR A 25 -9.52 -1.23 0.83
CA THR A 25 -9.69 -2.21 -0.25
C THR A 25 -8.47 -3.11 -0.36
N MET A 26 -8.62 -4.41 -0.19
CA MET A 26 -7.57 -5.40 -0.48
C MET A 26 -7.85 -6.13 -1.79
N ASN A 27 -6.82 -6.36 -2.61
CA ASN A 27 -6.91 -7.23 -3.78
C ASN A 27 -6.19 -8.55 -3.48
N ARG A 28 -6.76 -9.67 -3.89
CA ARG A 28 -6.16 -11.00 -3.72
C ARG A 28 -6.04 -11.72 -5.06
N ILE A 29 -4.88 -12.31 -5.29
CA ILE A 29 -4.58 -13.21 -6.41
C ILE A 29 -4.33 -14.61 -5.81
N PRO A 30 -5.38 -15.45 -5.70
CA PRO A 30 -5.28 -16.72 -4.98
C PRO A 30 -4.43 -17.76 -5.69
N HIS A 31 -4.35 -17.70 -7.02
CA HIS A 31 -3.55 -18.62 -7.83
C HIS A 31 -3.21 -18.10 -9.23
N GLY A 32 -2.27 -18.78 -9.89
CA GLY A 32 -1.81 -18.42 -11.23
C GLY A 32 -2.77 -18.80 -12.33
N LYS A 33 -2.44 -18.39 -13.56
CA LYS A 33 -3.21 -18.70 -14.76
C LYS A 33 -3.17 -20.20 -15.04
N GLY A 34 -4.35 -20.82 -15.19
CA GLY A 34 -4.46 -22.26 -15.49
C GLY A 34 -4.50 -23.19 -14.26
N ASP A 35 -4.32 -22.66 -13.05
CA ASP A 35 -4.46 -23.42 -11.80
C ASP A 35 -5.91 -23.50 -11.27
N ALA A 36 -6.87 -22.97 -12.05
CA ALA A 36 -8.28 -22.98 -11.70
C ALA A 36 -8.81 -24.44 -11.63
N GLY A 37 -8.91 -24.98 -10.41
CA GLY A 37 -9.53 -26.28 -10.14
C GLY A 37 -8.57 -27.41 -9.74
N ASN A 38 -7.26 -27.18 -9.68
CA ASN A 38 -6.30 -28.21 -9.25
C ASN A 38 -5.99 -28.11 -7.74
N THR A 39 -7.01 -27.95 -6.90
CA THR A 39 -6.88 -27.82 -5.44
C THR A 39 -7.06 -29.15 -4.70
N ALA A 40 -7.46 -30.21 -5.39
CA ALA A 40 -7.61 -31.55 -4.82
C ALA A 40 -6.24 -32.17 -4.49
N GLY A 41 -5.78 -32.00 -3.24
CA GLY A 41 -4.59 -32.66 -2.70
C GLY A 41 -3.36 -31.77 -2.51
N LEU A 42 -3.42 -30.47 -2.84
CA LEU A 42 -2.32 -29.54 -2.63
C LEU A 42 -2.41 -28.85 -1.27
N ARG A 43 -1.27 -28.72 -0.58
CA ARG A 43 -1.17 -27.96 0.68
C ARG A 43 -1.69 -26.53 0.46
N PRO A 44 -2.35 -25.91 1.47
CA PRO A 44 -2.73 -24.51 1.40
C PRO A 44 -1.53 -23.63 1.00
N ARG A 45 -1.75 -22.77 0.00
CA ARG A 45 -0.72 -21.83 -0.47
C ARG A 45 -0.35 -20.88 0.67
N SER A 46 0.93 -20.56 0.79
CA SER A 46 1.38 -19.64 1.85
C SER A 46 0.96 -18.21 1.50
N PRO A 47 0.33 -17.48 2.42
CA PRO A 47 -0.13 -16.12 2.17
C PRO A 47 1.02 -15.12 2.22
N VAL A 48 0.97 -14.15 1.32
CA VAL A 48 1.88 -13.01 1.28
C VAL A 48 1.07 -11.73 1.24
N LEU A 49 1.27 -10.86 2.23
CA LEU A 49 0.74 -9.49 2.20
C LEU A 49 1.82 -8.55 1.69
N ILE A 50 1.51 -7.81 0.62
CA ILE A 50 2.38 -6.79 0.05
C ILE A 50 1.78 -5.41 0.30
N VAL A 51 2.56 -4.52 0.93
CA VAL A 51 2.14 -3.16 1.28
C VAL A 51 3.01 -2.12 0.57
N HIS A 52 2.34 -1.20 -0.12
CA HIS A 52 2.95 -0.17 -0.95
C HIS A 52 3.64 0.94 -0.14
N GLY A 53 4.36 1.81 -0.85
CA GLY A 53 5.06 2.97 -0.28
C GLY A 53 4.22 4.24 -0.23
N PHE A 54 4.87 5.36 0.12
CA PHE A 54 4.22 6.66 0.25
C PHE A 54 3.64 7.14 -1.08
N SER A 55 2.38 7.58 -1.07
CA SER A 55 1.66 8.10 -2.24
C SER A 55 1.51 7.10 -3.40
N LEU A 56 1.53 5.80 -3.10
CA LEU A 56 1.35 4.70 -4.03
C LEU A 56 0.06 3.92 -3.72
N ASP A 57 -0.21 2.85 -4.48
CA ASP A 57 -1.29 1.92 -4.19
C ASP A 57 -0.92 0.47 -4.51
N GLY A 58 -1.82 -0.49 -4.24
CA GLY A 58 -1.58 -1.91 -4.48
C GLY A 58 -1.36 -2.27 -5.96
N GLY A 59 -1.73 -1.40 -6.90
CA GLY A 59 -1.56 -1.57 -8.33
C GLY A 59 -0.10 -1.65 -8.77
N ASP A 60 0.82 -0.99 -8.06
CA ASP A 60 2.25 -0.97 -8.38
C ASP A 60 2.86 -2.37 -8.53
N TRP A 61 2.33 -3.33 -7.77
CA TRP A 61 2.82 -4.71 -7.75
C TRP A 61 2.40 -5.55 -8.95
N VAL A 62 1.52 -4.99 -9.80
CA VAL A 62 0.93 -5.63 -10.99
C VAL A 62 1.01 -4.74 -12.24
N ASP A 63 1.83 -3.68 -12.21
CA ASP A 63 1.91 -2.70 -13.30
C ASP A 63 2.76 -3.13 -14.49
N ASN A 64 3.74 -4.01 -14.26
CA ASN A 64 4.59 -4.56 -15.33
C ASN A 64 4.02 -5.88 -15.88
N PHE A 65 4.74 -6.49 -16.82
CA PHE A 65 4.41 -7.82 -17.34
C PHE A 65 4.41 -8.89 -16.23
N PRO A 66 3.66 -10.00 -16.41
CA PRO A 66 3.62 -11.10 -15.44
C PRO A 66 5.00 -11.60 -14.99
N SER A 67 5.97 -11.65 -15.90
CA SER A 67 7.34 -12.12 -15.61
C SER A 67 8.20 -11.12 -14.83
N THR A 68 7.76 -9.87 -14.64
CA THR A 68 8.54 -8.80 -14.00
C THR A 68 7.79 -8.06 -12.88
N SER A 69 6.53 -8.39 -12.65
CA SER A 69 5.71 -7.90 -11.55
C SER A 69 5.77 -8.86 -10.38
N LEU A 70 6.20 -8.38 -9.20
CA LEU A 70 6.42 -9.21 -8.02
C LEU A 70 5.19 -10.05 -7.63
N ALA A 71 3.98 -9.47 -7.70
CA ALA A 71 2.77 -10.18 -7.34
C ALA A 71 2.54 -11.40 -8.24
N PHE A 72 2.71 -11.26 -9.55
CA PHE A 72 2.54 -12.36 -10.50
C PHE A 72 3.64 -13.43 -10.35
N ILE A 73 4.89 -13.02 -10.13
CA ILE A 73 6.00 -13.96 -9.88
C ILE A 73 5.74 -14.80 -8.63
N LEU A 74 5.23 -14.20 -7.55
CA LEU A 74 4.89 -14.92 -6.32
C LEU A 74 3.69 -15.87 -6.52
N VAL A 75 2.69 -15.44 -7.28
CA VAL A 75 1.54 -16.28 -7.62
C VAL A 75 1.97 -17.53 -8.40
N ASP A 76 2.83 -17.35 -9.41
CA ASP A 76 3.40 -18.45 -10.21
C ASP A 76 4.32 -19.36 -9.38
N ALA A 77 4.96 -18.80 -8.34
CA ALA A 77 5.72 -19.57 -7.35
C ALA A 77 4.84 -20.30 -6.31
N GLY A 78 3.51 -20.22 -6.41
CA GLY A 78 2.57 -20.97 -5.58
C GLY A 78 2.15 -20.26 -4.28
N TYR A 79 2.32 -18.94 -4.17
CA TYR A 79 1.82 -18.16 -3.03
C TYR A 79 0.38 -17.68 -3.26
N ASP A 80 -0.31 -17.39 -2.15
CA ASP A 80 -1.60 -16.70 -2.12
C ASP A 80 -1.32 -15.21 -1.86
N VAL A 81 -1.43 -14.37 -2.89
CA VAL A 81 -0.93 -12.99 -2.83
C VAL A 81 -2.05 -12.02 -2.51
N TRP A 82 -1.80 -11.17 -1.52
CA TRP A 82 -2.67 -10.12 -1.05
C TRP A 82 -1.98 -8.76 -1.19
N LEU A 83 -2.68 -7.80 -1.80
CA LEU A 83 -2.20 -6.44 -2.04
C LEU A 83 -3.02 -5.49 -1.17
N GLY A 84 -2.37 -4.90 -0.17
CA GLY A 84 -2.99 -3.96 0.75
C GLY A 84 -3.06 -2.55 0.17
N ASN A 85 -4.12 -1.80 0.52
CA ASN A 85 -4.24 -0.38 0.23
C ASN A 85 -4.49 0.39 1.53
N ASN A 86 -3.56 1.28 1.87
CA ASN A 86 -3.68 2.12 3.06
C ASN A 86 -4.77 3.19 2.88
N ARG A 87 -5.34 3.64 4.00
CA ARG A 87 -6.33 4.73 4.05
C ARG A 87 -5.89 5.96 3.25
N GLY A 88 -6.84 6.58 2.56
CA GLY A 88 -6.65 7.80 1.77
C GLY A 88 -6.05 7.62 0.38
N ASN A 89 -5.51 6.45 0.01
CA ASN A 89 -5.08 6.18 -1.36
C ASN A 89 -6.28 6.06 -2.32
N SER A 90 -6.08 5.81 -3.61
CA SER A 90 -7.17 5.79 -4.61
C SER A 90 -8.31 4.79 -4.30
N TRP A 91 -8.03 3.73 -3.53
CA TRP A 91 -8.95 2.61 -3.32
C TRP A 91 -9.53 2.55 -1.90
N SER A 92 -8.99 3.32 -0.95
CA SER A 92 -9.36 3.27 0.47
C SER A 92 -9.81 4.65 0.99
N ARG A 93 -10.82 5.25 0.34
CA ARG A 93 -11.38 6.60 0.65
C ARG A 93 -12.80 6.57 1.20
N ARG A 94 -13.08 5.62 2.07
CA ARG A 94 -14.38 5.45 2.70
C ARG A 94 -14.21 5.36 4.21
N HIS A 95 -15.18 5.88 4.93
CA HIS A 95 -15.24 5.83 6.38
C HIS A 95 -16.69 5.67 6.83
N LEU A 96 -16.92 5.07 8.00
CA LEU A 96 -18.23 4.94 8.62
C LEU A 96 -18.99 6.27 8.77
N ASN A 97 -18.32 7.33 9.21
CA ASN A 97 -18.95 8.57 9.66
C ASN A 97 -18.41 9.84 8.97
N LEU A 98 -17.27 9.74 8.27
CA LEU A 98 -16.57 10.88 7.70
C LEU A 98 -16.62 10.85 6.17
N SER A 99 -16.83 12.01 5.56
CA SER A 99 -16.66 12.25 4.14
C SER A 99 -15.24 12.71 3.83
N THR A 100 -14.75 12.42 2.61
CA THR A 100 -13.48 12.98 2.10
C THR A 100 -13.46 14.50 2.01
N ASP A 101 -14.62 15.17 2.12
CA ASP A 101 -14.71 16.63 2.18
C ASP A 101 -14.43 17.20 3.57
N GLN A 102 -14.36 16.36 4.61
CA GLN A 102 -14.08 16.77 5.99
C GLN A 102 -12.57 16.70 6.28
N GLU A 103 -12.05 17.62 7.09
CA GLU A 103 -10.61 17.64 7.43
C GLU A 103 -10.24 16.45 8.32
N GLU A 104 -11.16 16.05 9.20
CA GLU A 104 -11.04 14.93 10.12
C GLU A 104 -10.84 13.59 9.39
N PHE A 105 -11.32 13.47 8.15
CA PHE A 105 -11.05 12.30 7.31
C PHE A 105 -9.57 12.18 6.92
N TRP A 106 -8.84 13.30 6.87
CA TRP A 106 -7.44 13.35 6.46
C TRP A 106 -6.48 13.54 7.65
N ASP A 107 -7.01 13.58 8.87
CA ASP A 107 -6.22 13.72 10.10
C ASP A 107 -5.64 12.37 10.52
N PHE A 108 -4.77 11.83 9.67
CA PHE A 108 -4.01 10.61 9.91
C PHE A 108 -2.61 10.73 9.30
N SER A 109 -1.74 9.84 9.74
CA SER A 109 -0.38 9.70 9.25
C SER A 109 -0.04 8.22 9.04
N PHE A 110 1.25 7.92 8.82
CA PHE A 110 1.73 6.54 8.83
C PHE A 110 1.54 5.87 10.20
N HIS A 111 1.35 6.63 11.29
CA HIS A 111 1.09 6.07 12.61
C HIS A 111 -0.22 5.28 12.61
N GLU A 112 -1.32 5.90 12.19
CA GLU A 112 -2.64 5.26 12.13
C GLU A 112 -2.65 4.11 11.11
N MET A 113 -1.94 4.23 9.99
CA MET A 113 -1.77 3.12 9.05
C MET A 113 -1.07 1.91 9.71
N ALA A 114 -0.07 2.14 10.55
CA ALA A 114 0.63 1.06 11.24
C ALA A 114 -0.21 0.46 12.38
N MET A 115 -0.95 1.31 13.10
CA MET A 115 -1.69 0.91 14.30
C MET A 115 -3.09 0.37 14.02
N TYR A 116 -3.72 0.72 12.90
CA TYR A 116 -5.09 0.32 12.58
C TYR A 116 -5.20 -0.38 11.22
N ASP A 117 -4.57 0.14 10.15
CA ASP A 117 -4.71 -0.48 8.82
C ASP A 117 -4.04 -1.84 8.77
N LEU A 118 -2.78 -1.91 9.20
CA LEU A 118 -1.99 -3.12 9.09
C LEU A 118 -2.56 -4.28 9.94
N PRO A 119 -2.92 -4.10 11.23
CA PRO A 119 -3.61 -5.15 11.99
C PRO A 119 -4.91 -5.60 11.33
N ALA A 120 -5.77 -4.67 10.89
CA ALA A 120 -7.04 -5.01 10.27
C ALA A 120 -6.85 -5.83 8.97
N MET A 121 -5.86 -5.48 8.15
CA MET A 121 -5.52 -6.24 6.94
C MET A 121 -4.99 -7.64 7.26
N VAL A 122 -4.10 -7.77 8.26
CA VAL A 122 -3.53 -9.06 8.66
C VAL A 122 -4.61 -9.97 9.24
N ASP A 123 -5.39 -9.46 10.19
CA ASP A 123 -6.48 -10.19 10.84
C ASP A 123 -7.49 -10.71 9.82
N PHE A 124 -7.98 -9.80 8.95
CA PHE A 124 -8.94 -10.16 7.90
C PHE A 124 -8.39 -11.26 6.99
N LEU A 125 -7.16 -11.10 6.52
CA LEU A 125 -6.50 -12.05 5.62
C LEU A 125 -6.39 -13.42 6.28
N LEU A 126 -5.84 -13.50 7.50
CA LEU A 126 -5.59 -14.76 8.19
C LEU A 126 -6.90 -15.50 8.51
N GLN A 127 -7.92 -14.76 8.96
CA GLN A 127 -9.26 -15.31 9.19
C GLN A 127 -9.88 -15.82 7.89
N LYS A 128 -9.76 -15.06 6.79
CA LYS A 128 -10.36 -15.42 5.50
C LYS A 128 -9.81 -16.73 4.93
N ILE A 129 -8.51 -16.98 5.10
CA ILE A 129 -7.84 -18.17 4.56
C ILE A 129 -7.69 -19.30 5.57
N GLY A 130 -7.99 -19.05 6.84
CA GLY A 130 -7.84 -20.03 7.94
C GLY A 130 -6.39 -20.41 8.23
N GLN A 131 -5.44 -19.47 8.11
CA GLN A 131 -4.03 -19.69 8.45
C GLN A 131 -3.62 -18.84 9.65
N GLN A 132 -2.51 -19.24 10.29
CA GLN A 132 -2.02 -18.58 11.51
C GLN A 132 -0.91 -17.55 11.24
N LYS A 133 -0.22 -17.65 10.10
CA LYS A 133 0.91 -16.78 9.80
C LYS A 133 0.99 -16.42 8.32
N LEU A 134 1.53 -15.25 8.03
CA LEU A 134 1.78 -14.78 6.67
C LEU A 134 3.20 -14.26 6.47
N TYR A 135 3.61 -14.15 5.21
CA TYR A 135 4.81 -13.40 4.83
C TYR A 135 4.43 -11.94 4.56
N TYR A 136 5.22 -11.00 5.09
CA TYR A 136 5.00 -9.58 4.89
C TYR A 136 6.08 -8.99 3.98
N ILE A 137 5.67 -8.24 2.96
CA ILE A 137 6.57 -7.51 2.07
C ILE A 137 6.18 -6.03 2.12
N GLY A 138 7.10 -5.18 2.58
CA GLY A 138 6.91 -3.73 2.59
C GLY A 138 7.82 -3.04 1.58
N HIS A 139 7.32 -1.96 0.96
CA HIS A 139 8.15 -1.04 0.17
C HIS A 139 8.14 0.36 0.76
N ALA A 140 9.31 0.98 0.93
CA ALA A 140 9.46 2.34 1.44
C ALA A 140 8.64 2.57 2.72
N GLN A 141 7.56 3.37 2.66
CA GLN A 141 6.65 3.61 3.80
C GLN A 141 5.99 2.33 4.32
N GLY A 142 5.67 1.35 3.46
CA GLY A 142 5.15 0.05 3.89
C GLY A 142 6.12 -0.68 4.83
N ASN A 143 7.43 -0.41 4.74
CA ASN A 143 8.38 -0.92 5.73
C ASN A 143 8.25 -0.22 7.08
N SER A 144 8.13 1.11 7.06
CA SER A 144 7.91 1.91 8.27
C SER A 144 6.68 1.41 9.03
N LEU A 145 5.59 1.07 8.32
CA LEU A 145 4.39 0.50 8.92
C LEU A 145 4.69 -0.81 9.65
N GLY A 146 5.38 -1.75 8.97
CA GLY A 146 5.79 -3.01 9.58
C GLY A 146 6.72 -2.81 10.79
N PHE A 147 7.70 -1.91 10.71
CA PHE A 147 8.59 -1.61 11.83
C PHE A 147 7.83 -1.07 13.05
N ILE A 148 6.92 -0.12 12.84
CA ILE A 148 6.11 0.45 13.92
C ILE A 148 5.19 -0.62 14.51
N ALA A 149 4.40 -1.29 13.67
CA ALA A 149 3.39 -2.24 14.10
C ALA A 149 4.00 -3.45 14.80
N PHE A 150 5.01 -4.10 14.20
CA PHE A 150 5.57 -5.34 14.75
C PHE A 150 6.48 -5.11 15.96
N SER A 151 6.95 -3.87 16.19
CA SER A 151 7.66 -3.53 17.43
C SER A 151 6.71 -3.10 18.56
N ALA A 152 5.55 -2.51 18.23
CA ALA A 152 4.56 -2.06 19.20
C ALA A 152 3.54 -3.14 19.59
N MET A 153 3.22 -4.07 18.68
CA MET A 153 2.17 -5.09 18.85
C MET A 153 2.76 -6.49 18.69
N LEU A 154 3.24 -7.08 19.79
CA LEU A 154 3.91 -8.39 19.76
C LEU A 154 3.01 -9.52 19.27
N GLN A 155 1.71 -9.46 19.54
CA GLN A 155 0.75 -10.46 19.06
C GLN A 155 0.69 -10.47 17.52
N LEU A 156 0.57 -9.29 16.90
CA LEU A 156 0.62 -9.14 15.45
C LEU A 156 1.98 -9.62 14.89
N ALA A 157 3.08 -9.30 15.57
CA ALA A 157 4.42 -9.72 15.14
C ALA A 157 4.57 -11.25 15.10
N GLU A 158 3.93 -11.98 16.01
CA GLU A 158 3.95 -13.45 16.04
C GLU A 158 3.25 -14.09 14.84
N GLU A 159 2.32 -13.36 14.20
CA GLU A 159 1.60 -13.77 12.99
C GLU A 159 2.41 -13.54 11.71
N ILE A 160 3.54 -12.81 11.79
CA ILE A 160 4.42 -12.58 10.65
C ILE A 160 5.52 -13.64 10.65
N ARG A 161 5.52 -14.52 9.64
CA ARG A 161 6.54 -15.56 9.48
C ARG A 161 7.90 -14.97 9.11
N LEU A 162 7.90 -13.99 8.21
CA LEU A 162 9.10 -13.26 7.80
C LEU A 162 8.70 -11.91 7.19
N PHE A 163 9.47 -10.88 7.50
CA PHE A 163 9.34 -9.54 6.95
C PHE A 163 10.45 -9.28 5.92
N PHE A 164 10.07 -9.10 4.66
CA PHE A 164 10.93 -8.61 3.59
C PHE A 164 10.82 -7.09 3.43
N GLY A 165 11.93 -6.38 3.66
CA GLY A 165 11.98 -4.93 3.52
C GLY A 165 12.60 -4.45 2.21
N LEU A 166 11.80 -3.92 1.28
CA LEU A 166 12.26 -3.37 0.00
C LEU A 166 12.43 -1.85 0.10
N ALA A 167 13.64 -1.33 -0.09
CA ALA A 167 13.96 0.08 0.17
C ALA A 167 13.52 0.52 1.59
N PRO A 168 14.09 -0.06 2.66
CA PRO A 168 13.63 0.17 4.02
C PRO A 168 13.80 1.62 4.45
N LEU A 169 12.69 2.26 4.83
CA LEU A 169 12.65 3.63 5.32
C LEU A 169 12.34 3.62 6.82
N HIS A 170 13.28 4.08 7.64
CA HIS A 170 13.12 4.17 9.10
C HIS A 170 13.56 5.53 9.67
N THR A 171 14.40 6.27 8.96
CA THR A 171 14.79 7.64 9.30
C THR A 171 15.03 8.44 8.04
N PHE A 172 14.80 9.75 8.12
CA PHE A 172 15.12 10.67 7.05
C PHE A 172 16.43 11.47 7.28
N HIS A 173 17.20 11.15 8.33
CA HIS A 173 18.37 11.94 8.75
C HIS A 173 19.42 12.16 7.64
N GLN A 174 19.59 11.21 6.71
CA GLN A 174 20.60 11.29 5.64
C GLN A 174 20.02 11.58 4.25
N VAL A 175 18.74 11.95 4.16
CA VAL A 175 18.10 12.18 2.85
C VAL A 175 18.73 13.36 2.13
N ARG A 176 19.07 13.14 0.86
CA ARG A 176 19.60 14.15 -0.07
C ARG A 176 18.51 14.49 -1.08
N GLY A 177 18.38 15.77 -1.43
CA GLY A 177 17.43 16.26 -2.43
C GLY A 177 16.54 17.39 -1.90
N PRO A 178 16.24 18.42 -2.72
CA PRO A 178 15.50 19.60 -2.27
C PRO A 178 14.03 19.31 -1.96
N ILE A 179 13.40 18.34 -2.63
CA ILE A 179 11.97 18.03 -2.49
C ILE A 179 11.66 17.46 -1.10
N LEU A 180 12.45 16.50 -0.63
CA LEU A 180 12.27 15.90 0.71
C LEU A 180 12.57 16.89 1.84
N LYS A 181 13.36 17.95 1.59
CA LYS A 181 13.56 19.02 2.58
C LYS A 181 12.29 19.82 2.86
N LEU A 182 11.35 19.89 1.91
CA LEU A 182 10.07 20.56 2.12
C LEU A 182 9.27 19.87 3.24
N ALA A 183 9.38 18.55 3.38
CA ALA A 183 8.69 17.79 4.43
C ALA A 183 9.15 18.15 5.86
N PHE A 184 10.24 18.90 6.02
CA PHE A 184 10.76 19.37 7.32
C PHE A 184 10.47 20.84 7.60
N LEU A 185 9.64 21.49 6.78
CA LEU A 185 9.13 22.82 7.09
C LEU A 185 8.19 22.75 8.32
N PRO A 186 8.01 23.87 9.05
CA PRO A 186 7.05 23.92 10.14
C PRO A 186 5.65 23.52 9.68
N ASP A 187 4.91 22.80 10.54
CA ASP A 187 3.56 22.30 10.26
C ASP A 187 2.60 23.41 9.79
N THR A 188 2.69 24.60 10.40
CA THR A 188 1.89 25.76 9.99
C THR A 188 2.15 26.19 8.55
N LEU A 189 3.41 26.10 8.08
CA LEU A 189 3.78 26.43 6.71
C LEU A 189 3.36 25.31 5.75
N LEU A 190 3.53 24.05 6.13
CA LEU A 190 3.04 22.91 5.35
C LEU A 190 1.53 22.98 5.13
N LYS A 191 0.76 23.24 6.19
CA LYS A 191 -0.70 23.41 6.11
C LYS A 191 -1.10 24.62 5.27
N ALA A 192 -0.33 25.71 5.30
CA ALA A 192 -0.59 26.87 4.46
C ALA A 192 -0.33 26.59 2.96
N ILE A 193 0.69 25.78 2.64
CA ILE A 193 1.06 25.45 1.25
C ILE A 193 0.15 24.35 0.66
N PHE A 194 -0.07 23.28 1.42
CA PHE A 194 -0.72 22.05 0.94
C PHE A 194 -2.16 21.87 1.42
N GLY A 195 -2.62 22.71 2.35
CA GLY A 195 -3.91 22.57 3.02
C GLY A 195 -3.87 21.52 4.15
N THR A 196 -5.07 21.22 4.66
CA THR A 196 -5.32 20.32 5.81
C THR A 196 -6.03 19.03 5.41
N LYS A 197 -6.23 18.80 4.11
CA LYS A 197 -6.91 17.62 3.55
C LYS A 197 -5.90 16.75 2.78
N GLN A 198 -6.32 16.13 1.68
CA GLN A 198 -5.44 15.35 0.81
C GLN A 198 -4.22 16.16 0.35
N LEU A 199 -3.02 15.65 0.62
CA LEU A 199 -1.78 16.18 0.05
C LEU A 199 -1.83 16.12 -1.48
N THR A 200 -1.84 17.29 -2.10
CA THR A 200 -1.84 17.45 -3.55
C THR A 200 -0.62 18.28 -3.94
N LEU A 201 0.45 17.62 -4.38
CA LEU A 201 1.72 18.30 -4.73
C LEU A 201 1.54 19.23 -5.93
N VAL A 202 0.72 18.82 -6.90
CA VAL A 202 0.41 19.57 -8.11
C VAL A 202 -1.09 19.47 -8.34
N GLY A 203 -1.80 20.59 -8.26
CA GLY A 203 -3.22 20.61 -8.54
C GLY A 203 -3.53 20.24 -10.00
N ARG A 204 -4.75 19.74 -10.24
CA ARG A 204 -5.18 19.28 -11.58
C ARG A 204 -5.11 20.37 -12.66
N LYS A 205 -5.24 21.65 -12.28
CA LYS A 205 -5.20 22.78 -13.22
C LYS A 205 -3.76 23.11 -13.62
N GLU A 206 -2.82 22.85 -12.72
CA GLU A 206 -1.41 23.12 -12.84
C GLU A 206 -0.68 21.96 -13.53
N THR A 207 -1.21 20.74 -13.46
CA THR A 207 -0.62 19.52 -14.05
C THR A 207 -0.23 19.68 -15.54
N PRO A 208 -1.08 20.23 -16.44
CA PRO A 208 -0.71 20.34 -17.86
C PRO A 208 0.45 21.32 -18.09
N ALA A 209 0.49 22.41 -17.33
CA ALA A 209 1.57 23.39 -17.41
C ALA A 209 2.88 22.80 -16.90
N LEU A 210 2.85 22.10 -15.77
CA LEU A 210 4.02 21.42 -15.22
C LEU A 210 4.51 20.32 -16.16
N ALA A 211 3.62 19.49 -16.72
CA ALA A 211 3.99 18.47 -17.70
C ALA A 211 4.72 19.06 -18.91
N LYS A 212 4.26 20.22 -19.42
CA LYS A 212 4.92 20.94 -20.51
C LYS A 212 6.30 21.46 -20.12
N ILE A 213 6.45 21.97 -18.89
CA ILE A 213 7.72 22.44 -18.34
C ILE A 213 8.69 21.25 -18.20
N CYS A 214 8.26 20.16 -17.58
CA CYS A 214 9.08 18.97 -17.31
C CYS A 214 9.42 18.14 -18.56
N SER A 215 8.74 18.39 -19.69
CA SER A 215 9.11 17.81 -20.98
C SER A 215 10.37 18.46 -21.60
N ASN A 216 10.89 19.52 -21.00
CA ASN A 216 12.13 20.16 -21.43
C ASN A 216 13.35 19.48 -20.79
N LEU A 217 14.26 18.94 -21.63
CA LEU A 217 15.47 18.22 -21.19
C LEU A 217 16.33 18.99 -20.18
N LEU A 218 16.35 20.32 -20.24
CA LEU A 218 17.19 21.14 -19.36
C LEU A 218 16.72 21.16 -17.91
N ILE A 219 15.45 20.82 -17.65
CA ILE A 219 14.83 20.83 -16.32
C ILE A 219 14.21 19.48 -15.95
N ALA A 220 14.38 18.47 -16.81
CA ALA A 220 13.88 17.12 -16.58
C ALA A 220 14.48 16.47 -15.32
N GLU A 221 15.74 16.76 -14.98
CA GLU A 221 16.38 16.24 -13.75
C GLU A 221 15.79 16.82 -12.45
N VAL A 222 15.08 17.94 -12.52
CA VAL A 222 14.52 18.64 -11.34
C VAL A 222 13.06 18.26 -11.08
N CYS A 223 12.35 17.74 -12.08
CA CYS A 223 10.88 17.63 -12.11
C CYS A 223 10.24 16.45 -11.35
#